data_AF-A0A1S1XYL1-F1
#
_entry.id   AF-A0A1S1XYL1-F1
#
_cell.length_a   1.000
_cell.length_b   1.000
_cell.length_c   1.000
_cell.angle_alpha   90.00
_cell.angle_beta   90.00
_cell.angle_gamma   90.00
#
_symmetry.space_group_name_H-M   'P 1'
#
loop_
_entity.id
_entity.type
_entity.pdbx_description
1 polymer ?
#
loop_
_entity_poly.entity_id
_entity_poly.type
_entity_poly.pdbx_seq_one_letter_code
_entity_poly.pdbx_strand_id
1 'polypeptide(L)'
;MPLVRKTAINRHLEELDKRYNELREALVGNDPSTSLWNFYALSEDDFLRDYTTINRDRLEYALNDFKTVLSVLNKFKAHKEQKLHSVK
;
A
#
# COMPACT_ATOMS: atom_id res chain seq x y z
N MET A 1 -5.37 -11.45 -25.73
CA MET A 1 -5.06 -10.25 -24.92
C MET A 1 -6.34 -9.49 -24.58
N PRO A 2 -6.44 -8.92 -23.37
CA PRO A 2 -7.58 -8.12 -22.95
C PRO A 2 -7.64 -6.74 -23.63
N LEU A 3 -8.67 -6.46 -24.45
CA LEU A 3 -9.01 -5.07 -24.84
C LEU A 3 -9.87 -4.42 -23.74
N VAL A 4 -9.52 -3.21 -23.31
CA VAL A 4 -10.21 -2.45 -22.26
C VAL A 4 -10.21 -0.97 -22.65
N ARG A 5 -11.24 -0.21 -22.25
CA ARG A 5 -11.27 1.25 -22.50
C ARG A 5 -10.19 1.93 -21.67
N LYS A 6 -9.38 2.77 -22.31
CA LYS A 6 -8.30 3.54 -21.64
C LYS A 6 -8.83 4.35 -20.45
N THR A 7 -10.01 4.97 -20.59
CA THR A 7 -10.65 5.74 -19.52
C THR A 7 -10.95 4.92 -18.26
N ALA A 8 -11.36 3.66 -18.41
CA ALA A 8 -11.61 2.78 -17.27
C ALA A 8 -10.30 2.37 -16.58
N ILE A 9 -9.23 2.17 -17.35
CA ILE A 9 -7.90 1.85 -16.81
C ILE A 9 -7.30 3.05 -16.07
N ASN A 10 -7.42 4.27 -16.63
CA ASN A 10 -6.86 5.47 -16.03
C ASN A 10 -7.38 5.70 -14.60
N ARG A 11 -8.68 5.52 -14.38
CA ARG A 11 -9.26 5.62 -13.03
C ARG A 11 -8.64 4.63 -12.05
N HIS A 12 -8.41 3.39 -12.47
CA HIS A 12 -7.78 2.39 -11.61
C HIS A 12 -6.29 2.67 -11.36
N LEU A 13 -5.59 3.28 -12.32
CA LEU A 13 -4.21 3.74 -12.12
C LEU A 13 -4.15 4.87 -11.09
N GLU A 14 -5.05 5.86 -11.20
CA GLU A 14 -5.16 6.95 -10.23
C GLU A 14 -5.47 6.44 -8.82
N GLU A 15 -6.40 5.49 -8.69
CA GLU A 15 -6.73 4.84 -7.42
C GLU A 15 -5.54 4.04 -6.87
N LEU A 16 -4.79 3.33 -7.72
CA LEU A 16 -3.60 2.58 -7.33
C LEU A 16 -2.49 3.51 -6.80
N ASP A 17 -2.19 4.57 -7.54
CA ASP A 17 -1.14 5.53 -7.17
C ASP A 17 -1.48 6.22 -5.85
N LYS A 18 -2.73 6.64 -5.68
CA LYS A 18 -3.20 7.26 -4.43
C LYS A 18 -3.00 6.32 -3.23
N ARG A 19 -3.47 5.08 -3.32
CA ARG A 19 -3.40 4.12 -2.21
C ARG A 19 -1.99 3.62 -1.93
N TYR A 20 -1.15 3.53 -2.96
CA TYR A 20 0.27 3.28 -2.80
C TYR A 20 0.95 4.40 -2.01
N ASN A 21 0.65 5.67 -2.34
CA ASN A 21 1.19 6.81 -1.62
C ASN A 21 0.75 6.83 -0.15
N GLU A 22 -0.53 6.55 0.13
CA GLU A 22 -1.03 6.45 1.52
C GLU A 22 -0.33 5.33 2.31
N LEU A 23 -0.09 4.16 1.70
CA LEU A 23 0.67 3.07 2.31
C LEU A 23 2.13 3.46 2.55
N ARG A 24 2.76 4.14 1.58
CA ARG A 24 4.14 4.61 1.70
C ARG A 24 4.29 5.59 2.86
N GLU A 25 3.38 6.55 2.99
CA GLU A 25 3.39 7.49 4.11
C GLU A 25 3.22 6.79 5.47
N ALA A 26 2.37 5.76 5.54
CA ALA A 26 2.22 4.97 6.76
C ALA A 26 3.50 4.20 7.13
N LEU A 27 4.30 3.78 6.13
CA LEU A 27 5.57 3.05 6.31
C LEU A 27 6.76 3.96 6.62
N VAL A 28 6.75 5.22 6.15
CA VAL A 28 7.78 6.20 6.52
C VAL A 28 7.80 6.42 8.04
N GLY A 29 6.61 6.37 8.66
CA GLY A 29 6.47 6.53 10.11
C GLY A 29 6.65 7.97 10.55
N ASN A 30 6.88 8.14 11.85
CA ASN A 30 7.18 9.43 12.48
C ASN A 30 8.47 9.31 13.30
N ASP A 31 9.07 10.44 13.64
CA ASP A 31 10.23 10.45 14.52
C ASP A 31 9.93 9.70 15.84
N PRO A 32 10.88 8.87 16.30
CA PRO A 32 10.69 8.13 17.53
C PRO A 32 10.77 9.06 18.74
N SER A 33 10.14 8.65 19.85
CA SER A 33 10.22 9.43 21.09
C SER A 33 11.67 9.52 21.55
N THR A 34 12.17 10.75 21.72
CA THR A 34 13.52 11.02 22.22
C THR A 34 13.79 10.34 23.55
N SER A 35 12.78 10.14 24.40
CA SER A 35 12.94 9.46 25.69
C SER A 35 13.43 8.00 25.58
N LEU A 36 13.31 7.38 24.40
CA LEU A 36 13.60 5.97 24.21
C LEU A 36 15.06 5.66 23.90
N TRP A 37 15.90 6.65 23.53
CA TRP A 37 17.27 6.40 23.07
C TRP A 37 18.11 5.60 24.08
N ASN A 38 17.91 5.86 25.37
CA ASN A 38 18.60 5.19 26.49
C ASN A 38 18.41 3.67 26.48
N PHE A 39 17.28 3.16 25.97
CA PHE A 39 16.99 1.72 25.92
C PHE A 39 17.71 1.00 24.79
N TYR A 40 18.21 1.74 23.79
CA TYR A 40 18.85 1.18 22.59
C TYR A 40 20.38 1.27 22.65
N ALA A 41 20.96 1.75 23.75
CA ALA A 41 22.41 1.90 23.94
C ALA A 41 23.11 2.68 22.80
N LEU A 42 22.41 3.67 22.25
CA LEU A 42 22.89 4.56 21.18
C LEU A 42 22.96 6.00 21.69
N SER A 43 23.65 6.87 20.95
CA SER A 43 23.48 8.31 21.13
C SER A 43 22.08 8.75 20.68
N GLU A 44 21.58 9.87 21.19
CA GLU A 44 20.29 10.42 20.77
C GLU A 44 20.25 10.69 19.26
N ASP A 45 21.33 11.24 18.70
CA ASP A 45 21.45 11.54 17.27
C ASP A 45 21.41 10.27 16.40
N ASP A 46 22.13 9.23 16.80
CA ASP A 46 22.13 7.94 16.08
C ASP A 46 20.75 7.26 16.16
N PHE A 47 20.09 7.35 17.33
CA PHE A 47 18.75 6.80 17.52
C PHE A 47 17.71 7.49 16.62
N LEU A 48 17.70 8.82 16.57
CA LEU A 48 16.78 9.57 15.71
C LEU A 48 17.06 9.37 14.21
N ARG A 49 18.32 9.12 13.84
CA ARG A 49 18.69 8.83 12.45
C ARG A 49 18.23 7.44 12.00
N ASP A 50 18.40 6.44 12.87
CA ASP A 50 18.30 5.04 12.47
C ASP A 50 16.94 4.40 12.81
N TYR A 51 16.12 5.05 13.65
CA TYR A 51 14.82 4.52 14.09
C TYR A 51 13.65 5.41 13.67
N THR A 52 12.51 4.79 13.42
CA THR A 52 11.21 5.45 13.17
C THR A 52 10.12 4.77 13.98
N THR A 53 9.08 5.52 14.34
CA THR A 53 7.87 4.99 14.97
C THR A 53 6.80 4.75 13.93
N ILE A 54 6.38 3.49 13.81
CA ILE A 54 5.27 3.09 12.95
C ILE A 54 3.97 3.06 13.77
N ASN A 55 2.97 3.82 13.32
CA ASN A 55 1.61 3.63 13.82
C ASN A 55 1.02 2.38 13.17
N ARG A 56 0.97 1.29 13.94
CA ARG A 56 0.51 -0.02 13.48
C ARG A 56 -0.91 0.00 12.93
N ASP A 57 -1.84 0.70 13.59
CA ASP A 57 -3.24 0.75 13.19
C ASP A 57 -3.40 1.47 11.84
N ARG A 58 -2.68 2.58 11.67
CA ARG A 58 -2.65 3.32 10.39
C ARG A 58 -2.04 2.46 9.28
N LEU A 59 -0.94 1.75 9.56
CA LEU A 59 -0.30 0.87 8.59
C LEU A 59 -1.22 -0.29 8.20
N GLU A 60 -1.88 -0.92 9.16
CA GLU A 60 -2.82 -2.02 8.92
C GLU A 60 -4.01 -1.57 8.08
N TYR A 61 -4.58 -0.40 8.38
CA TYR A 61 -5.62 0.20 7.57
C TYR A 61 -5.16 0.43 6.13
N ALA A 62 -4.02 1.09 5.93
CA ALA A 62 -3.48 1.38 4.60
C ALA A 62 -3.16 0.10 3.80
N LEU A 63 -2.64 -0.93 4.46
CA LEU A 63 -2.38 -2.24 3.84
C LEU A 63 -3.68 -2.92 3.37
N ASN A 64 -4.72 -2.92 4.20
CA ASN A 64 -6.00 -3.54 3.87
C ASN A 64 -6.70 -2.78 2.73
N ASP A 65 -6.61 -1.47 2.74
CA ASP A 65 -7.16 -0.62 1.71
C ASP A 65 -6.43 -0.79 0.36
N PHE A 66 -5.10 -0.89 0.37
CA PHE A 66 -4.31 -1.21 -0.82
C PHE A 66 -4.61 -2.62 -1.38
N LYS A 67 -4.77 -3.64 -0.50
CA LYS A 67 -5.18 -4.99 -0.90
C LYS A 67 -6.54 -5.01 -1.60
N THR A 68 -7.45 -4.13 -1.21
CA THR A 68 -8.77 -4.02 -1.83
C THR A 68 -8.65 -3.57 -3.29
N VAL A 69 -7.80 -2.58 -3.57
CA VAL A 69 -7.51 -2.12 -4.95
C VAL A 69 -6.89 -3.25 -5.78
N LEU A 70 -5.88 -3.95 -5.24
CA LEU A 70 -5.28 -5.09 -5.92
C LEU A 70 -6.29 -6.21 -6.22
N SER A 71 -7.24 -6.44 -5.31
CA SER A 71 -8.30 -7.44 -5.51
C SER A 71 -9.23 -7.06 -6.65
N VAL A 72 -9.56 -5.77 -6.82
CA VAL A 72 -10.35 -5.28 -7.96
C VAL A 72 -9.58 -5.47 -9.26
N LEU A 73 -8.29 -5.14 -9.29
CA LEU A 73 -7.42 -5.36 -10.45
C LEU A 73 -7.31 -6.85 -10.82
N ASN A 74 -7.21 -7.75 -9.83
CA ASN A 74 -7.20 -9.19 -10.06
C ASN A 74 -8.52 -9.72 -10.63
N LYS A 75 -9.67 -9.11 -10.30
CA LYS A 75 -10.96 -9.49 -10.90
C LYS A 75 -11.03 -9.19 -12.40
N PHE A 76 -10.31 -8.19 -12.90
CA PHE A 76 -10.19 -7.97 -14.35
C PHE A 76 -9.50 -9.13 -15.07
N LYS A 77 -8.60 -9.85 -14.39
CA LYS A 77 -7.99 -11.09 -14.90
C LYS A 77 -9.03 -12.22 -14.96
N ALA A 78 -9.78 -12.44 -13.87
CA ALA A 78 -10.71 -13.55 -13.72
C ALA A 78 -11.98 -13.44 -14.59
N HIS A 79 -12.58 -12.24 -14.73
CA HIS A 79 -13.78 -12.06 -15.56
C HIS A 79 -13.56 -12.35 -17.06
N LYS A 80 -12.31 -12.36 -17.51
CA LYS A 80 -11.95 -12.71 -18.89
C LYS A 80 -11.82 -14.20 -19.13
N GLU A 81 -11.43 -14.99 -18.14
CA GLU A 81 -11.32 -16.44 -18.25
C GLU A 81 -12.71 -17.09 -18.31
N GLN A 82 -13.66 -16.62 -17.49
CA GLN A 82 -15.02 -17.19 -17.46
C GLN A 82 -15.84 -16.95 -18.74
N LYS A 83 -15.70 -15.79 -19.40
CA LYS A 83 -16.40 -15.51 -20.68
C LYS A 83 -15.82 -16.30 -21.86
N LEU A 84 -14.55 -16.72 -21.82
CA LEU A 84 -14.00 -17.62 -22.85
C LEU A 84 -14.52 -19.05 -22.72
N HIS A 85 -14.84 -19.49 -21.50
CA HIS A 85 -15.32 -20.86 -21.26
C HIS A 85 -16.84 -21.05 -21.39
N SER A 86 -17.63 -19.98 -21.41
CA SER A 86 -19.10 -20.07 -21.50
C SER A 86 -19.66 -20.00 -22.94
N VAL A 87 -18.81 -20.04 -23.97
CA VAL A 87 -19.24 -20.22 -25.36
C VAL A 87 -19.05 -21.70 -25.71
N LYS A 88 -20.12 -22.47 -25.51
CA LYS A 88 -20.32 -23.82 -26.07
C LYS A 88 -21.70 -23.88 -26.68
#